data_AF-A0A6C0DDV0-F1
#
_entry.id   AF-A0A6C0DDV0-F1
#
_cell.length_a   1.000
_cell.length_b   1.000
_cell.length_c   1.000
_cell.angle_alpha   90.00
_cell.angle_beta   90.00
_cell.angle_gamma   90.00
#
_symmetry.space_group_name_H-M   'P 1'
#
loop_
_entity.id
_entity.type
_entity.pdbx_description
1 polymer ?
#
loop_
_entity_poly.entity_id
_entity_poly.type
_entity_poly.pdbx_seq_one_letter_code
_entity_poly.pdbx_strand_id
1 'polypeptide(L)'
;MYGCVFTPALKCKGVSVKPDQEDPFHPPVSKLILTDDAKQEFAVSEIIRQLPGWKRYFAVSESICEPSPKQTEKELNECEVLNDTPLSEFRILSMPYRGTPVYRHRFQIKDFDFISFVRHMLEAGSMLAIFGIVHRDLHLGNVLVDHKQVPRIIDFNLSIRVLVDSITHPMVSHTFKPQLIQEPPDSALVMGIYAGHPSERIIQSIMRNKWILTKIQSLFGISKEDMADKLRELCKRSRSIQNGDTVGWFRTYWSKIDSWSIGVMIIDRMSSFSLWPEFGPMMESARLKLNPILRKMCAIHPVDRIDCVEALEMLDPNNFVLRNYGKAWLEKIKEKDSL
;
A
#
# COMPACT_ATOMS: atom_id res chain seq x y z
N MET A 1 12.63 -5.13 12.95
CA MET A 1 12.99 -4.36 11.74
C MET A 1 13.43 -5.40 10.71
N TYR A 2 12.89 -5.41 9.49
CA TYR A 2 13.08 -6.57 8.57
C TYR A 2 14.30 -6.44 7.64
N GLY A 3 14.97 -5.29 7.60
CA GLY A 3 16.15 -5.11 6.75
C GLY A 3 16.67 -3.68 6.75
N CYS A 4 17.71 -3.45 5.96
CA CYS A 4 18.35 -2.15 5.78
C CYS A 4 18.47 -1.79 4.30
N VAL A 5 18.46 -0.50 3.99
CA VAL A 5 18.55 0.02 2.62
C VAL A 5 19.84 0.81 2.47
N PHE A 6 20.61 0.54 1.42
CA PHE A 6 21.94 1.11 1.20
C PHE A 6 22.04 1.84 -0.13
N THR A 7 22.69 3.01 -0.10
CA THR A 7 23.06 3.81 -1.27
C THR A 7 24.48 4.37 -1.05
N PRO A 8 25.50 3.96 -1.83
CA PRO A 8 25.44 3.08 -3.00
C PRO A 8 25.08 1.62 -2.63
N ALA A 9 24.65 0.86 -3.63
CA ALA A 9 24.29 -0.55 -3.48
C ALA A 9 25.45 -1.42 -2.94
N LEU A 10 25.12 -2.35 -2.04
CA LEU A 10 26.03 -3.37 -1.51
C LEU A 10 26.55 -4.32 -2.59
N LYS A 11 27.71 -4.93 -2.33
CA LYS A 11 28.35 -5.85 -3.28
C LYS A 11 27.81 -7.26 -3.17
N CYS A 12 27.47 -7.85 -4.31
CA CYS A 12 27.16 -9.28 -4.44
C CYS A 12 28.44 -10.13 -4.44
N LYS A 13 28.34 -11.35 -3.89
CA LYS A 13 29.41 -12.36 -3.97
C LYS A 13 29.59 -12.83 -5.41
N GLY A 14 30.80 -12.70 -5.94
CA GLY A 14 31.18 -13.26 -7.24
C GLY A 14 30.52 -12.62 -8.47
N VAL A 15 29.75 -11.54 -8.31
CA VAL A 15 29.04 -10.89 -9.42
C VAL A 15 29.10 -9.38 -9.30
N SER A 16 29.50 -8.71 -10.39
CA SER A 16 29.26 -7.28 -10.57
C SER A 16 27.85 -7.08 -11.15
N VAL A 17 26.81 -7.30 -10.35
CA VAL A 17 25.45 -6.95 -10.78
C VAL A 17 25.38 -5.43 -10.75
N LYS A 18 25.26 -4.80 -11.92
CA LYS A 18 24.87 -3.40 -12.03
C LYS A 18 23.40 -3.38 -12.38
N PRO A 19 22.51 -3.02 -11.44
CA PRO A 19 21.12 -2.72 -11.79
C PRO A 19 21.10 -1.63 -12.87
N ASP A 20 20.02 -1.58 -13.64
CA ASP A 20 19.87 -0.54 -14.65
C ASP A 20 19.99 0.85 -13.98
N GLN A 21 21.07 1.58 -14.32
CA GLN A 21 21.25 2.93 -13.85
C GLN A 21 20.40 3.86 -14.72
N GLU A 22 19.10 3.91 -14.41
CA GLU A 22 18.16 4.76 -15.13
C GLU A 22 18.22 6.23 -14.71
N ASP A 23 18.61 6.51 -13.44
CA ASP A 23 18.86 7.87 -12.95
C ASP A 23 20.36 8.18 -13.07
N PRO A 24 20.77 9.15 -13.91
CA PRO A 24 22.18 9.49 -14.06
C PRO A 24 22.78 10.14 -12.82
N PHE A 25 21.95 10.66 -11.92
CA PHE A 25 22.38 11.38 -10.72
C PHE A 25 22.40 10.50 -9.46
N HIS A 26 21.65 9.41 -9.45
CA HIS A 26 21.52 8.54 -8.27
C HIS A 26 21.91 7.10 -8.59
N PRO A 27 22.83 6.50 -7.83
CA PRO A 27 23.18 5.10 -8.03
C PRO A 27 22.01 4.19 -7.65
N PRO A 28 21.99 2.95 -8.15
CA PRO A 28 21.05 1.94 -7.69
C PRO A 28 21.11 1.73 -6.17
N VAL A 29 20.00 1.23 -5.64
CA VAL A 29 19.79 1.00 -4.22
C VAL A 29 19.75 -0.50 -3.97
N SER A 30 20.22 -0.92 -2.79
CA SER A 30 20.13 -2.31 -2.36
C SER A 30 19.43 -2.44 -1.02
N LYS A 31 18.53 -3.41 -0.90
CA LYS A 31 17.87 -3.80 0.36
C LYS A 31 18.49 -5.10 0.86
N LEU A 32 19.00 -5.09 2.08
CA LEU A 32 19.52 -6.26 2.78
C LEU A 32 18.42 -6.80 3.70
N ILE A 33 17.99 -8.03 3.45
CA ILE A 33 16.86 -8.65 4.15
C ILE A 33 17.09 -10.15 4.30
N LEU A 34 16.47 -10.79 5.30
CA LEU A 34 16.63 -12.22 5.58
C LEU A 34 16.29 -13.06 4.35
N THR A 35 16.95 -14.21 4.22
CA THR A 35 16.88 -15.04 3.01
C THR A 35 15.46 -15.42 2.62
N ASP A 36 14.61 -15.81 3.56
CA ASP A 36 13.25 -16.26 3.25
C ASP A 36 12.34 -15.09 2.86
N ASP A 37 12.42 -13.98 3.58
CA ASP A 37 11.73 -12.72 3.25
C ASP A 37 12.18 -12.19 1.87
N ALA A 38 13.48 -12.26 1.57
CA ALA A 38 14.05 -11.84 0.29
C ALA A 38 13.50 -12.66 -0.88
N LYS A 39 13.41 -13.99 -0.70
CA LYS A 39 12.86 -14.90 -1.72
C LYS A 39 11.38 -14.61 -1.96
N GLN A 40 10.61 -14.36 -0.90
CA GLN A 40 9.20 -14.00 -1.02
C GLN A 40 9.01 -12.67 -1.77
N GLU A 41 9.71 -11.60 -1.34
CA GLU A 41 9.63 -10.29 -1.97
C GLU A 41 10.10 -10.33 -3.44
N PHE A 42 11.16 -11.09 -3.73
CA PHE A 42 11.64 -11.26 -5.10
C PHE A 42 10.67 -12.05 -5.98
N ALA A 43 10.01 -13.07 -5.45
CA ALA A 43 9.00 -13.83 -6.19
C ALA A 43 7.78 -12.96 -6.58
N VAL A 44 7.36 -12.03 -5.71
CA VAL A 44 6.33 -11.04 -6.06
C VAL A 44 6.87 -10.03 -7.08
N SER A 45 8.13 -9.61 -6.94
CA SER A 45 8.79 -8.70 -7.89
C SER A 45 8.84 -9.27 -9.31
N GLU A 46 9.12 -10.56 -9.48
CA GLU A 46 9.10 -11.26 -10.77
C GLU A 46 7.73 -11.17 -11.45
N ILE A 47 6.65 -11.37 -10.70
CA ILE A 47 5.29 -11.27 -11.23
C ILE A 47 4.97 -9.83 -11.61
N ILE A 48 5.32 -8.87 -10.77
CA ILE A 48 5.11 -7.44 -11.05
C ILE A 48 5.85 -7.03 -12.32
N ARG A 49 7.07 -7.55 -12.56
CA ARG A 49 7.83 -7.27 -13.79
C ARG A 49 7.17 -7.79 -15.06
N GLN A 50 6.29 -8.77 -14.96
CA GLN A 50 5.51 -9.27 -16.10
C GLN A 50 4.29 -8.39 -16.39
N LEU A 51 3.93 -7.46 -15.50
CA LEU A 51 2.81 -6.56 -15.73
C LEU A 51 3.13 -5.53 -16.82
N PRO A 52 2.18 -5.24 -17.72
CA PRO A 52 2.36 -4.22 -18.75
C PRO A 52 2.69 -2.85 -18.15
N GLY A 53 3.84 -2.28 -18.53
CA GLY A 53 4.26 -0.95 -18.09
C GLY A 53 4.60 -0.84 -16.60
N TRP A 54 4.89 -1.94 -15.90
CA TRP A 54 5.11 -1.98 -14.45
C TRP A 54 6.06 -0.89 -13.92
N LYS A 55 7.14 -0.55 -14.65
CA LYS A 55 8.12 0.49 -14.28
C LYS A 55 7.49 1.88 -14.06
N ARG A 56 6.28 2.11 -14.59
CA ARG A 56 5.52 3.35 -14.36
C ARG A 56 4.95 3.41 -12.96
N TYR A 57 4.57 2.26 -12.40
CA TYR A 57 3.75 2.17 -11.18
C TYR A 57 4.53 1.63 -9.98
N PHE A 58 5.54 0.81 -10.23
CA PHE A 58 6.22 0.03 -9.21
C PHE A 58 7.72 0.17 -9.31
N ALA A 59 8.37 0.03 -8.17
CA ALA A 59 9.81 0.03 -8.01
C ALA A 59 10.18 -1.24 -7.23
N VAL A 60 10.38 -2.33 -7.96
CA VAL A 60 10.60 -3.68 -7.40
C VAL A 60 12.02 -4.18 -7.66
N SER A 61 12.43 -5.19 -6.91
CA SER A 61 13.81 -5.72 -6.92
C SER A 61 14.13 -6.47 -8.20
N GLU A 62 15.03 -5.97 -9.03
CA GLU A 62 15.39 -6.55 -10.34
C GLU A 62 16.37 -7.73 -10.24
N SER A 63 17.05 -7.89 -9.11
CA SER A 63 17.91 -9.05 -8.84
C SER A 63 17.96 -9.39 -7.35
N ILE A 64 18.35 -10.63 -7.08
CA ILE A 64 18.63 -11.16 -5.75
C ILE A 64 20.01 -11.82 -5.75
N CYS A 65 20.84 -11.58 -4.73
CA CYS A 65 22.16 -12.20 -4.61
C CYS A 65 22.60 -12.43 -3.16
N GLU A 66 23.63 -13.25 -2.99
CA GLU A 66 24.34 -13.36 -1.71
C GLU A 66 25.25 -12.13 -1.49
N PRO A 67 25.28 -11.56 -0.28
CA PRO A 67 26.23 -10.51 0.04
C PRO A 67 27.69 -10.99 -0.08
N SER A 68 28.56 -10.14 -0.63
CA SER A 68 30.01 -10.32 -0.52
C SER A 68 30.43 -10.30 0.95
N PRO A 69 31.35 -11.20 1.40
CA PRO A 69 31.91 -11.14 2.75
C PRO A 69 32.67 -9.83 3.03
N LYS A 70 33.16 -9.17 1.97
CA LYS A 70 33.83 -7.88 2.03
C LYS A 70 32.90 -6.81 1.45
N GLN A 71 32.34 -5.99 2.34
CA GLN A 71 31.59 -4.78 2.01
C GLN A 71 32.47 -3.54 2.22
N THR A 72 32.12 -2.43 1.57
CA THR A 72 32.87 -1.16 1.66
C THR A 72 32.09 -0.05 2.36
N GLU A 73 30.82 -0.28 2.63
CA GLU A 73 29.84 0.70 3.06
C GLU A 73 29.90 0.84 4.59
N LYS A 74 30.23 2.04 5.08
CA LYS A 74 30.40 2.31 6.52
C LYS A 74 29.11 2.16 7.32
N GLU A 75 27.99 2.50 6.68
CA GLU A 75 26.63 2.43 7.23
C GLU A 75 26.18 0.99 7.47
N LEU A 76 26.92 -0.02 7.00
CA LEU A 76 26.62 -1.43 7.30
C LEU A 76 26.61 -1.70 8.81
N ASN A 77 27.44 -1.00 9.59
CA ASN A 77 27.49 -1.14 11.05
C ASN A 77 26.29 -0.46 11.75
N GLU A 78 25.56 0.41 11.06
CA GLU A 78 24.34 1.05 11.58
C GLU A 78 23.10 0.16 11.37
N CYS A 79 23.26 -0.93 10.61
CA CYS A 79 22.20 -1.85 10.32
C CYS A 79 21.94 -2.79 11.51
N GLU A 80 21.00 -2.41 12.37
CA GLU A 80 20.68 -3.12 13.63
C GLU A 80 20.42 -4.62 13.45
N VAL A 81 19.87 -5.06 12.31
CA VAL A 81 19.59 -6.49 12.05
C VAL A 81 20.85 -7.34 11.92
N LEU A 82 22.02 -6.74 11.69
CA LEU A 82 23.31 -7.43 11.62
C LEU A 82 23.97 -7.60 12.97
N ASN A 83 23.43 -7.00 14.04
CA ASN A 83 23.99 -7.14 15.39
C ASN A 83 23.89 -8.60 15.90
N ASP A 84 22.76 -9.26 15.58
CA ASP A 84 22.43 -10.58 16.10
C ASP A 84 22.43 -11.69 15.03
N THR A 85 22.56 -11.34 13.76
CA THR A 85 22.44 -12.28 12.64
C THR A 85 23.60 -12.12 11.66
N PRO A 86 24.32 -13.21 11.30
CA PRO A 86 25.45 -13.10 10.38
C PRO A 86 24.99 -12.76 8.96
N LEU A 87 25.83 -12.01 8.24
CA LEU A 87 25.54 -11.52 6.88
C LEU A 87 25.16 -12.65 5.88
N SER A 88 25.62 -13.89 6.11
CA SER A 88 25.29 -15.06 5.30
C SER A 88 23.80 -15.44 5.27
N GLU A 89 23.05 -15.07 6.32
CA GLU A 89 21.61 -15.34 6.43
C GLU A 89 20.76 -14.33 5.63
N PHE A 90 21.40 -13.31 5.06
CA PHE A 90 20.74 -12.26 4.30
C PHE A 90 20.89 -12.47 2.80
N ARG A 91 20.03 -11.81 2.04
CA ARG A 91 20.16 -11.60 0.62
C ARG A 91 20.07 -10.12 0.31
N ILE A 92 20.74 -9.73 -0.77
CA ILE A 92 20.66 -8.38 -1.31
C ILE A 92 19.63 -8.39 -2.43
N LEU A 93 18.62 -7.54 -2.30
CA LEU A 93 17.69 -7.20 -3.35
C LEU A 93 18.10 -5.88 -4.00
N SER A 94 18.44 -5.89 -5.28
CA SER A 94 18.85 -4.67 -5.98
C SER A 94 17.69 -4.04 -6.73
N MET A 95 17.57 -2.72 -6.67
CA MET A 95 16.50 -1.96 -7.31
C MET A 95 17.02 -0.63 -7.86
N PRO A 96 16.42 -0.11 -8.94
CA PRO A 96 16.75 1.23 -9.42
C PRO A 96 16.33 2.28 -8.38
N TYR A 97 17.07 3.39 -8.30
CA TYR A 97 16.63 4.54 -7.53
C TYR A 97 15.38 5.16 -8.18
N ARG A 98 14.32 5.39 -7.38
CA ARG A 98 13.02 5.88 -7.86
C ARG A 98 12.50 7.08 -7.08
N GLY A 99 13.41 7.83 -6.48
CA GLY A 99 13.11 9.06 -5.75
C GLY A 99 13.01 8.86 -4.24
N THR A 100 12.26 9.75 -3.59
CA THR A 100 12.17 9.81 -2.13
C THR A 100 10.77 9.47 -1.63
N PRO A 101 10.61 8.91 -0.42
CA PRO A 101 9.30 8.61 0.12
C PRO A 101 8.37 9.83 0.17
N VAL A 102 7.08 9.65 -0.14
CA VAL A 102 6.08 10.74 -0.19
C VAL A 102 6.10 11.61 1.06
N TYR A 103 6.27 11.03 2.25
CA TYR A 103 6.27 11.79 3.51
C TYR A 103 7.47 12.75 3.66
N ARG A 104 8.57 12.52 2.92
CA ARG A 104 9.75 13.41 2.88
C ARG A 104 9.84 14.22 1.60
N HIS A 105 9.08 13.86 0.57
CA HIS A 105 9.15 14.50 -0.74
C HIS A 105 8.65 15.95 -0.68
N ARG A 106 9.39 16.86 -1.32
CA ARG A 106 9.02 18.27 -1.47
C ARG A 106 8.42 18.49 -2.86
N PHE A 107 7.10 18.51 -2.93
CA PHE A 107 6.36 18.74 -4.18
C PHE A 107 6.61 20.15 -4.70
N GLN A 108 6.92 20.26 -6.00
CA GLN A 108 7.12 21.56 -6.64
C GLN A 108 5.77 22.08 -7.13
N ILE A 109 5.24 23.08 -6.42
CA ILE A 109 3.84 23.54 -6.57
C ILE A 109 3.48 23.92 -8.01
N LYS A 110 4.42 24.55 -8.73
CA LYS A 110 4.21 25.02 -10.10
C LYS A 110 3.91 23.90 -11.09
N ASP A 111 4.53 22.73 -10.87
CA ASP A 111 4.50 21.60 -11.81
C ASP A 111 3.72 20.41 -11.25
N PHE A 112 3.24 20.51 -10.00
CA PHE A 112 2.51 19.41 -9.37
C PHE A 112 1.05 19.42 -9.79
N ASP A 113 0.58 18.29 -10.33
CA ASP A 113 -0.83 18.04 -10.55
C ASP A 113 -1.30 16.94 -9.59
N PHE A 114 -2.01 17.35 -8.54
CA PHE A 114 -2.52 16.42 -7.53
C PHE A 114 -3.54 15.42 -8.09
N ILE A 115 -4.35 15.80 -9.09
CA ILE A 115 -5.30 14.87 -9.70
C ILE A 115 -4.57 13.82 -10.54
N SER A 116 -3.56 14.23 -11.30
CA SER A 116 -2.71 13.28 -12.02
C SER A 116 -1.94 12.36 -11.08
N PHE A 117 -1.44 12.88 -9.95
CA PHE A 117 -0.83 12.06 -8.89
C PHE A 117 -1.80 11.01 -8.34
N VAL A 118 -3.03 11.41 -8.01
CA VAL A 118 -4.07 10.50 -7.49
C VAL A 118 -4.45 9.47 -8.54
N ARG A 119 -4.68 9.88 -9.78
CA ARG A 119 -4.96 8.96 -10.89
C ARG A 119 -3.85 7.92 -11.05
N HIS A 120 -2.58 8.33 -10.99
CA HIS A 120 -1.44 7.42 -11.09
C HIS A 120 -1.41 6.39 -9.94
N MET A 121 -1.72 6.82 -8.72
CA MET A 121 -1.87 5.92 -7.57
C MET A 121 -3.02 4.93 -7.74
N LEU A 122 -4.17 5.37 -8.29
CA LEU A 122 -5.31 4.50 -8.59
C LEU A 122 -5.02 3.52 -9.73
N GLU A 123 -4.26 3.93 -10.75
CA GLU A 123 -3.77 3.04 -11.80
C GLU A 123 -2.88 1.94 -11.20
N ALA A 124 -1.92 2.30 -10.34
CA ALA A 124 -1.06 1.33 -9.66
C ALA A 124 -1.87 0.34 -8.79
N GLY A 125 -2.79 0.85 -7.96
CA GLY A 125 -3.66 0.01 -7.14
C GLY A 125 -4.61 -0.88 -7.96
N SER A 126 -5.12 -0.37 -9.09
CA SER A 126 -5.95 -1.14 -10.04
C SER A 126 -5.16 -2.29 -10.66
N MET A 127 -3.91 -2.04 -11.06
CA MET A 127 -3.02 -3.08 -11.59
C MET A 127 -2.76 -4.17 -10.56
N LEU A 128 -2.54 -3.83 -9.28
CA LEU A 128 -2.40 -4.84 -8.23
C LEU A 128 -3.69 -5.67 -8.08
N ALA A 129 -4.84 -5.01 -7.97
CA ALA A 129 -6.13 -5.69 -7.80
C ALA A 129 -6.47 -6.62 -8.96
N ILE A 130 -6.38 -6.13 -10.21
CA ILE A 130 -6.72 -6.90 -11.42
C ILE A 130 -5.86 -8.17 -11.53
N PHE A 131 -4.57 -8.07 -11.18
CA PHE A 131 -3.63 -9.19 -11.25
C PHE A 131 -3.55 -10.00 -9.95
N GLY A 132 -4.47 -9.76 -9.01
CA GLY A 132 -4.60 -10.59 -7.81
C GLY A 132 -3.48 -10.43 -6.80
N ILE A 133 -2.89 -9.24 -6.71
CA ILE A 133 -1.83 -8.90 -5.75
C ILE A 133 -2.42 -7.94 -4.72
N VAL A 134 -2.18 -8.20 -3.44
CA VAL A 134 -2.50 -7.28 -2.34
C VAL A 134 -1.21 -6.93 -1.63
N HIS A 135 -0.90 -5.65 -1.55
CA HIS A 135 0.32 -5.11 -0.96
C HIS A 135 0.31 -5.20 0.57
N ARG A 136 -0.83 -4.87 1.20
CA ARG A 136 -1.09 -4.93 2.65
C ARG A 136 -0.33 -3.95 3.55
N ASP A 137 0.74 -3.34 3.06
CA ASP A 137 1.45 -2.27 3.80
C ASP A 137 1.67 -1.00 2.97
N LEU A 138 0.63 -0.53 2.29
CA LEU A 138 0.69 0.74 1.57
C LEU A 138 0.60 1.92 2.53
N HIS A 139 1.70 2.64 2.69
CA HIS A 139 1.75 3.91 3.42
C HIS A 139 2.69 4.89 2.71
N LEU A 140 2.72 6.15 3.15
CA LEU A 140 3.52 7.22 2.51
C LEU A 140 5.04 6.93 2.49
N GLY A 141 5.49 5.94 3.25
CA GLY A 141 6.88 5.46 3.26
C GLY A 141 7.18 4.46 2.16
N ASN A 142 6.16 3.69 1.73
CA ASN A 142 6.23 2.68 0.67
C ASN A 142 5.75 3.21 -0.68
N VAL A 143 5.77 4.53 -0.84
CA VAL A 143 5.55 5.22 -2.12
C VAL A 143 6.69 6.20 -2.32
N LEU A 144 7.48 5.99 -3.36
CA LEU A 144 8.56 6.90 -3.75
C LEU A 144 8.08 7.87 -4.81
N VAL A 145 8.60 9.09 -4.79
CA VAL A 145 8.30 10.15 -5.76
C VAL A 145 9.61 10.66 -6.35
N ASP A 146 9.71 10.55 -7.67
CA ASP A 146 10.88 11.01 -8.43
C ASP A 146 10.88 12.53 -8.66
N HIS A 147 11.92 13.05 -9.33
CA HIS A 147 12.04 14.47 -9.64
C HIS A 147 10.96 14.99 -10.60
N LYS A 148 10.25 14.09 -11.30
CA LYS A 148 9.11 14.40 -12.17
C LYS A 148 7.78 14.31 -11.41
N GLN A 149 7.83 14.14 -10.08
CA GLN A 149 6.67 14.03 -9.19
C GLN A 149 5.79 12.80 -9.48
N VAL A 150 6.36 11.75 -10.08
CA VAL A 150 5.64 10.51 -10.39
C VAL A 150 5.76 9.51 -9.25
N PRO A 151 4.65 9.07 -8.63
CA PRO A 151 4.69 8.12 -7.53
C PRO A 151 4.90 6.67 -8.01
N ARG A 152 5.68 5.89 -7.25
CA ARG A 152 5.88 4.44 -7.45
C ARG A 152 5.83 3.69 -6.13
N ILE A 153 5.09 2.58 -6.12
CA ILE A 153 4.95 1.71 -4.94
C ILE A 153 6.19 0.82 -4.81
N ILE A 154 6.67 0.63 -3.58
CA ILE A 154 7.81 -0.21 -3.20
C ILE A 154 7.43 -1.16 -2.06
N ASP A 155 8.31 -2.10 -1.73
CA ASP A 155 8.27 -2.95 -0.54
C ASP A 155 7.10 -3.95 -0.48
N PHE A 156 7.23 -5.02 -1.26
CA PHE A 156 6.21 -6.05 -1.43
C PHE A 156 6.39 -7.25 -0.46
N ASN A 157 7.13 -7.09 0.63
CA ASN A 157 7.45 -8.17 1.57
C ASN A 157 6.20 -8.80 2.24
N LEU A 158 5.15 -8.02 2.51
CA LEU A 158 3.89 -8.49 3.11
C LEU A 158 2.82 -8.84 2.07
N SER A 159 3.19 -8.80 0.79
CA SER A 159 2.23 -8.97 -0.30
C SER A 159 1.73 -10.40 -0.42
N ILE A 160 0.48 -10.54 -0.86
CA ILE A 160 -0.18 -11.83 -1.06
C ILE A 160 -0.68 -11.93 -2.50
N ARG A 161 -0.45 -13.08 -3.14
CA ARG A 161 -0.91 -13.39 -4.50
C ARG A 161 -2.18 -14.20 -4.42
N VAL A 162 -3.33 -13.52 -4.40
CA VAL A 162 -4.63 -14.10 -4.09
C VAL A 162 -5.07 -15.18 -5.09
N LEU A 163 -4.60 -15.10 -6.34
CA LEU A 163 -4.95 -16.06 -7.39
C LEU A 163 -4.07 -17.33 -7.40
N VAL A 164 -2.93 -17.30 -6.69
CA VAL A 164 -1.92 -18.37 -6.74
C VAL A 164 -1.68 -19.00 -5.38
N ASP A 165 -1.69 -18.20 -4.32
CA ASP A 165 -1.38 -18.66 -2.98
C ASP A 165 -2.58 -19.32 -2.32
N SER A 166 -2.32 -20.43 -1.62
CA SER A 166 -3.28 -20.97 -0.66
C SER A 166 -3.30 -20.06 0.57
N ILE A 167 -4.32 -19.21 0.68
CA ILE A 167 -4.42 -18.23 1.77
C ILE A 167 -4.54 -18.95 3.11
N THR A 168 -3.55 -18.73 3.97
CA THR A 168 -3.49 -19.27 5.34
C THR A 168 -3.59 -18.16 6.38
N HIS A 169 -3.90 -18.54 7.62
CA HIS A 169 -3.98 -17.59 8.73
C HIS A 169 -2.67 -16.81 8.95
N PRO A 170 -1.46 -17.44 9.01
CA PRO A 170 -0.21 -16.71 9.23
C PRO A 170 0.08 -15.65 8.17
N MET A 171 -0.36 -15.86 6.91
CA MET A 171 -0.17 -14.87 5.86
C MET A 171 -0.96 -13.59 6.13
N VAL A 172 -2.21 -13.71 6.59
CA VAL A 172 -3.12 -12.56 6.78
C VAL A 172 -3.05 -11.96 8.18
N SER A 173 -2.63 -12.75 9.17
CA SER A 173 -2.59 -12.39 10.58
C SER A 173 -1.51 -11.36 10.86
N HIS A 174 -1.80 -10.47 11.80
CA HIS A 174 -0.84 -9.53 12.36
C HIS A 174 -1.34 -9.03 13.72
N THR A 175 -0.45 -8.42 14.49
CA THR A 175 -0.81 -7.86 15.79
C THR A 175 -1.82 -6.73 15.62
N PHE A 176 -2.90 -6.78 16.41
CA PHE A 176 -3.87 -5.70 16.49
C PHE A 176 -3.21 -4.37 16.89
N LYS A 177 -3.20 -3.40 15.96
CA LYS A 177 -2.60 -2.07 16.14
C LYS A 177 -3.56 -0.98 15.64
N PRO A 178 -4.52 -0.54 16.46
CA PRO A 178 -5.60 0.36 16.04
C PRO A 178 -5.11 1.73 15.51
N GLN A 179 -3.88 2.13 15.84
CA GLN A 179 -3.24 3.35 15.38
C GLN A 179 -2.72 3.30 13.94
N LEU A 180 -2.57 2.11 13.32
CA LEU A 180 -2.10 1.98 11.95
C LEU A 180 -3.15 2.55 11.00
N ILE A 181 -2.85 3.67 10.33
CA ILE A 181 -3.83 4.35 9.49
C ILE A 181 -4.10 3.60 8.18
N GLN A 182 -3.09 2.92 7.65
CA GLN A 182 -3.19 2.15 6.41
C GLN A 182 -4.01 0.88 6.59
N GLU A 183 -4.11 0.36 7.81
CA GLU A 183 -4.95 -0.80 8.08
C GLU A 183 -6.44 -0.39 8.07
N PRO A 184 -7.31 -1.06 7.30
CA PRO A 184 -8.74 -0.81 7.36
C PRO A 184 -9.35 -1.09 8.75
N PRO A 185 -10.38 -0.34 9.18
CA PRO A 185 -11.04 -0.56 10.48
C PRO A 185 -11.61 -1.97 10.65
N ASP A 186 -12.14 -2.56 9.58
CA ASP A 186 -12.70 -3.91 9.58
C ASP A 186 -11.62 -5.01 9.66
N SER A 187 -10.43 -4.77 9.10
CA SER A 187 -9.24 -5.62 9.33
C SER A 187 -8.85 -5.59 10.80
N ALA A 188 -8.71 -4.39 11.36
CA ALA A 188 -8.30 -4.23 12.75
C ALA A 188 -9.32 -4.89 13.70
N LEU A 189 -10.60 -4.81 13.34
CA LEU A 189 -11.70 -5.44 14.07
C LEU A 189 -11.61 -6.97 14.05
N VAL A 190 -11.44 -7.62 12.88
CA VAL A 190 -11.34 -9.08 12.82
C VAL A 190 -10.09 -9.60 13.53
N MET A 191 -8.97 -8.88 13.43
CA MET A 191 -7.73 -9.23 14.12
C MET A 191 -7.86 -9.11 15.64
N GLY A 192 -8.54 -8.07 16.12
CA GLY A 192 -8.82 -7.92 17.55
C GLY A 192 -9.72 -9.03 18.09
N ILE A 193 -10.75 -9.43 17.34
CA ILE A 193 -11.65 -10.53 17.74
C ILE A 193 -10.90 -11.85 17.74
N TYR A 194 -10.08 -12.11 16.70
CA TYR A 194 -9.20 -13.28 16.64
C TYR A 194 -8.26 -13.36 17.86
N ALA A 195 -7.73 -12.22 18.31
CA ALA A 195 -6.90 -12.13 19.52
C ALA A 195 -7.70 -12.25 20.84
N GLY A 196 -9.00 -12.53 20.79
CA GLY A 196 -9.85 -12.74 21.96
C GLY A 196 -10.35 -11.46 22.62
N HIS A 197 -10.27 -10.30 21.96
CA HIS A 197 -10.79 -9.05 22.50
C HIS A 197 -12.28 -8.85 22.18
N PRO A 198 -13.08 -8.30 23.11
CA PRO A 198 -14.48 -7.97 22.83
C PRO A 198 -14.62 -6.91 21.72
N SER A 199 -15.55 -7.12 20.79
CA SER A 199 -15.79 -6.24 19.63
C SER A 199 -15.97 -4.77 20.01
N GLU A 200 -16.79 -4.46 21.02
CA GLU A 200 -17.04 -3.06 21.43
C GLU A 200 -15.76 -2.37 21.94
N ARG A 201 -14.89 -3.09 22.68
CA ARG A 201 -13.59 -2.54 23.12
C ARG A 201 -12.67 -2.24 21.95
N ILE A 202 -12.69 -3.10 20.93
CA ILE A 202 -11.91 -2.90 19.70
C ILE A 202 -12.43 -1.69 18.94
N ILE A 203 -13.74 -1.59 18.73
CA ILE A 203 -14.39 -0.46 18.04
C ILE A 203 -14.04 0.86 18.72
N GLN A 204 -14.19 0.94 20.05
CA GLN A 204 -13.81 2.14 20.81
C GLN A 204 -12.32 2.48 20.65
N SER A 205 -11.45 1.46 20.67
CA SER A 205 -10.02 1.64 20.46
C SER A 205 -9.69 2.17 19.07
N ILE A 206 -10.34 1.65 18.03
CA ILE A 206 -10.19 2.14 16.65
C ILE A 206 -10.65 3.61 16.56
N MET A 207 -11.85 3.94 17.05
CA MET A 207 -12.40 5.30 16.99
C MET A 207 -11.53 6.33 17.72
N ARG A 208 -10.90 5.91 18.83
CA ARG A 208 -10.01 6.74 19.64
C ARG A 208 -8.63 6.92 19.02
N ASN A 209 -8.00 5.82 18.58
CA ASN A 209 -6.57 5.81 18.26
C ASN A 209 -6.26 5.95 16.76
N LYS A 210 -7.21 5.63 15.88
CA LYS A 210 -7.03 5.76 14.42
C LYS A 210 -7.28 7.21 13.99
N TRP A 211 -6.29 8.07 14.14
CA TRP A 211 -6.43 9.53 13.96
C TRP A 211 -6.92 9.96 12.57
N ILE A 212 -6.68 9.15 11.53
CA ILE A 212 -7.18 9.44 10.18
C ILE A 212 -8.72 9.52 10.14
N LEU A 213 -9.44 8.85 11.05
CA LEU A 213 -10.89 8.96 11.15
C LEU A 213 -11.35 10.38 11.49
N THR A 214 -10.55 11.17 12.21
CA THR A 214 -10.84 12.59 12.46
C THR A 214 -10.76 13.40 11.17
N LYS A 215 -9.83 13.08 10.25
CA LYS A 215 -9.77 13.73 8.93
C LYS A 215 -10.95 13.32 8.05
N ILE A 216 -11.34 12.05 8.06
CA ILE A 216 -12.54 11.56 7.35
C ILE A 216 -13.79 12.28 7.86
N GLN A 217 -13.95 12.41 9.18
CA GLN A 217 -15.05 13.16 9.79
C GLN A 217 -15.06 14.62 9.31
N SER A 218 -13.92 15.30 9.37
CA SER A 218 -13.82 16.70 8.97
C SER A 218 -14.09 16.92 7.48
N LEU A 219 -13.66 15.99 6.61
CA LEU A 219 -13.78 16.15 5.16
C LEU A 219 -15.16 15.76 4.64
N PHE A 220 -15.79 14.73 5.22
CA PHE A 220 -17.02 14.15 4.69
C PHE A 220 -18.24 14.36 5.59
N GLY A 221 -18.07 14.97 6.76
CA GLY A 221 -19.16 15.23 7.71
C GLY A 221 -19.73 13.97 8.35
N ILE A 222 -18.99 12.86 8.35
CA ILE A 222 -19.41 11.58 8.93
C ILE A 222 -18.98 11.56 10.39
N SER A 223 -19.89 11.42 11.34
CA SER A 223 -19.52 11.41 12.75
C SER A 223 -18.75 10.12 13.11
N LYS A 224 -17.90 10.17 14.14
CA LYS A 224 -17.26 8.95 14.66
C LYS A 224 -18.26 7.93 15.19
N GLU A 225 -19.43 8.38 15.64
CA GLU A 225 -20.49 7.48 16.09
C GLU A 225 -21.10 6.73 14.90
N ASP A 226 -21.40 7.42 13.78
CA ASP A 226 -21.87 6.75 12.56
C ASP A 226 -20.84 5.74 12.05
N MET A 227 -19.54 6.07 12.13
CA MET A 227 -18.46 5.14 11.80
C MET A 227 -18.43 3.92 12.74
N ALA A 228 -18.61 4.12 14.04
CA ALA A 228 -18.68 3.05 15.02
C ALA A 228 -19.89 2.14 14.76
N ASP A 229 -21.05 2.73 14.47
CA ASP A 229 -22.27 2.00 14.13
C ASP A 229 -22.09 1.13 12.90
N LYS A 230 -21.33 1.58 11.90
CA LYS A 230 -20.98 0.75 10.73
C LYS A 230 -20.13 -0.47 11.10
N LEU A 231 -19.23 -0.36 12.07
CA LEU A 231 -18.49 -1.53 12.58
C LEU A 231 -19.38 -2.45 13.43
N ARG A 232 -20.28 -1.89 14.24
CA ARG A 232 -21.25 -2.68 15.00
C ARG A 232 -22.20 -3.44 14.09
N GLU A 233 -22.66 -2.81 13.01
CA GLU A 233 -23.45 -3.43 11.95
C GLU A 233 -22.69 -4.59 11.33
N LEU A 234 -21.41 -4.38 10.98
CA LEU A 234 -20.55 -5.42 10.42
C LEU A 234 -20.38 -6.61 11.39
N CYS A 235 -20.16 -6.37 12.68
CA CYS A 235 -20.12 -7.43 13.70
C CYS A 235 -21.43 -8.23 13.77
N LYS A 236 -22.58 -7.62 13.53
CA LYS A 236 -23.88 -8.31 13.57
C LYS A 236 -24.14 -9.15 12.31
N ARG A 237 -23.64 -8.70 11.16
CA ARG A 237 -23.96 -9.30 9.85
C ARG A 237 -22.93 -10.29 9.34
N SER A 238 -21.65 -10.10 9.66
CA SER A 238 -20.58 -10.91 9.09
C SER A 238 -20.15 -12.05 10.00
N ARG A 239 -20.37 -13.30 9.54
CA ARG A 239 -19.92 -14.51 10.26
C ARG A 239 -18.41 -14.56 10.41
N SER A 240 -17.64 -14.10 9.41
CA SER A 240 -16.18 -14.10 9.50
C SER A 240 -15.68 -13.15 10.57
N ILE A 241 -16.33 -12.00 10.74
CA ILE A 241 -16.02 -11.05 11.82
C ILE A 241 -16.41 -11.63 13.18
N GLN A 242 -17.62 -12.20 13.31
CA GLN A 242 -18.11 -12.78 14.56
C GLN A 242 -17.19 -13.86 15.13
N ASN A 243 -16.64 -14.68 14.25
CA ASN A 243 -15.79 -15.81 14.62
C ASN A 243 -14.29 -15.47 14.66
N GLY A 244 -13.91 -14.21 14.35
CA GLY A 244 -12.50 -13.86 14.17
C GLY A 244 -11.82 -14.63 13.02
N ASP A 245 -12.58 -15.08 12.01
CA ASP A 245 -12.05 -15.79 10.85
C ASP A 245 -11.37 -14.81 9.89
N THR A 246 -10.08 -14.59 10.13
CA THR A 246 -9.25 -13.67 9.36
C THR A 246 -9.11 -14.09 7.89
N VAL A 247 -9.10 -15.40 7.61
CA VAL A 247 -8.95 -15.94 6.24
C VAL A 247 -10.24 -15.75 5.45
N GLY A 248 -11.39 -16.08 6.05
CA GLY A 248 -12.71 -15.86 5.45
C GLY A 248 -13.00 -14.39 5.19
N TRP A 249 -12.64 -13.51 6.15
CA TRP A 249 -12.70 -12.06 5.95
C TRP A 249 -11.82 -11.62 4.78
N PHE A 250 -10.54 -12.03 4.75
CA PHE A 250 -9.60 -11.63 3.70
C PHE A 250 -10.11 -12.08 2.32
N ARG A 251 -10.51 -13.35 2.17
CA ARG A 251 -11.06 -13.88 0.90
C ARG A 251 -12.25 -13.08 0.38
N THR A 252 -13.02 -12.48 1.27
CA THR A 252 -14.22 -11.73 0.91
C THR A 252 -13.91 -10.28 0.50
N TYR A 253 -12.93 -9.63 1.13
CA TYR A 253 -12.71 -8.18 1.03
C TYR A 253 -11.31 -7.75 0.57
N TRP A 254 -10.43 -8.68 0.18
CA TRP A 254 -9.02 -8.40 -0.10
C TRP A 254 -8.79 -7.24 -1.09
N SER A 255 -9.60 -7.11 -2.14
CA SER A 255 -9.41 -6.07 -3.18
C SER A 255 -9.59 -4.66 -2.66
N LYS A 256 -10.25 -4.51 -1.50
CA LYS A 256 -10.59 -3.23 -0.89
C LYS A 256 -9.58 -2.80 0.18
N ILE A 257 -8.59 -3.62 0.50
CA ILE A 257 -7.56 -3.35 1.52
C ILE A 257 -6.61 -2.24 1.05
N ASP A 258 -6.03 -2.40 -0.13
CA ASP A 258 -5.11 -1.42 -0.70
C ASP A 258 -5.85 -0.15 -1.14
N SER A 259 -7.13 -0.27 -1.53
CA SER A 259 -8.01 0.88 -1.78
C SER A 259 -8.18 1.76 -0.55
N TRP A 260 -8.48 1.18 0.62
CA TRP A 260 -8.50 1.94 1.87
C TRP A 260 -7.16 2.65 2.09
N SER A 261 -6.05 1.92 1.98
CA SER A 261 -4.70 2.42 2.22
C SER A 261 -4.36 3.62 1.31
N ILE A 262 -4.65 3.51 0.01
CA ILE A 262 -4.47 4.60 -0.96
C ILE A 262 -5.40 5.77 -0.63
N GLY A 263 -6.67 5.50 -0.34
CA GLY A 263 -7.64 6.53 0.03
C GLY A 263 -7.19 7.36 1.24
N VAL A 264 -6.70 6.72 2.31
CA VAL A 264 -6.22 7.43 3.50
C VAL A 264 -4.94 8.20 3.25
N MET A 265 -4.03 7.70 2.39
CA MET A 265 -2.84 8.45 1.98
C MET A 265 -3.22 9.73 1.23
N ILE A 266 -4.19 9.65 0.33
CA ILE A 266 -4.69 10.80 -0.44
C ILE A 266 -5.36 11.81 0.50
N ILE A 267 -6.21 11.36 1.42
CA ILE A 267 -6.84 12.21 2.44
C ILE A 267 -5.77 12.93 3.27
N ASP A 268 -4.75 12.21 3.73
CA ASP A 268 -3.69 12.79 4.54
C ASP A 268 -2.91 13.87 3.78
N ARG A 269 -2.56 13.63 2.52
CA ARG A 269 -1.89 14.61 1.65
C ARG A 269 -2.78 15.80 1.32
N MET A 270 -4.04 15.56 0.96
CA MET A 270 -5.00 16.62 0.67
C MET A 270 -5.20 17.54 1.88
N SER A 271 -5.35 16.99 3.09
CA SER A 271 -5.41 17.79 4.31
C SER A 271 -4.12 18.56 4.57
N SER A 272 -2.96 17.94 4.32
CA SER A 272 -1.66 18.60 4.53
C SER A 272 -1.45 19.76 3.56
N PHE A 273 -1.71 19.57 2.26
CA PHE A 273 -1.61 20.62 1.24
C PHE A 273 -2.61 21.75 1.44
N SER A 274 -3.79 21.44 1.99
CA SER A 274 -4.79 22.46 2.31
C SER A 274 -4.36 23.48 3.37
N LEU A 275 -3.28 23.22 4.11
CA LEU A 275 -2.70 24.16 5.07
C LEU A 275 -1.80 25.23 4.41
N TRP A 276 -1.46 25.04 3.14
CA TRP A 276 -0.55 25.91 2.39
C TRP A 276 -1.35 26.71 1.36
N PRO A 277 -1.39 28.06 1.46
CA PRO A 277 -2.20 28.89 0.56
C PRO A 277 -1.92 28.65 -0.93
N GLU A 278 -0.68 28.31 -1.28
CA GLU A 278 -0.23 28.07 -2.65
C GLU A 278 -0.92 26.86 -3.30
N PHE A 279 -1.36 25.88 -2.50
CA PHE A 279 -2.12 24.73 -2.98
C PHE A 279 -3.64 24.95 -2.96
N GLY A 280 -4.12 26.06 -2.39
CA GLY A 280 -5.54 26.34 -2.16
C GLY A 280 -6.44 26.11 -3.39
N PRO A 281 -6.19 26.80 -4.52
CA PRO A 281 -6.99 26.65 -5.74
C PRO A 281 -6.97 25.23 -6.30
N MET A 282 -5.81 24.56 -6.27
CA MET A 282 -5.66 23.17 -6.71
C MET A 282 -6.48 22.22 -5.83
N MET A 283 -6.44 22.41 -4.51
CA MET A 283 -7.17 21.59 -3.55
C MET A 283 -8.67 21.79 -3.64
N GLU A 284 -9.16 22.99 -3.91
CA GLU A 284 -10.59 23.25 -4.12
C GLU A 284 -11.13 22.44 -5.30
N SER A 285 -10.46 22.54 -6.46
CA SER A 285 -10.79 21.76 -7.66
C SER A 285 -10.68 20.25 -7.39
N ALA A 286 -9.62 19.82 -6.69
CA ALA A 286 -9.42 18.42 -6.40
C ALA A 286 -10.50 17.85 -5.47
N ARG A 287 -10.94 18.58 -4.44
CA ARG A 287 -11.98 18.13 -3.51
C ARG A 287 -13.30 17.84 -4.23
N LEU A 288 -13.71 18.68 -5.18
CA LEU A 288 -14.95 18.48 -5.94
C LEU A 288 -14.95 17.13 -6.68
N LYS A 289 -13.81 16.75 -7.25
CA LYS A 289 -13.66 15.49 -7.99
C LYS A 289 -13.43 14.29 -7.06
N LEU A 290 -12.58 14.45 -6.05
CA LEU A 290 -12.07 13.34 -5.26
C LEU A 290 -12.95 12.99 -4.05
N ASN A 291 -13.68 13.94 -3.45
CA ASN A 291 -14.46 13.66 -2.25
C ASN A 291 -15.48 12.52 -2.43
N PRO A 292 -16.26 12.44 -3.53
CA PRO A 292 -17.18 11.32 -3.74
C PRO A 292 -16.47 9.96 -3.83
N ILE A 293 -15.28 9.94 -4.43
CA ILE A 293 -14.46 8.73 -4.62
C ILE A 293 -13.83 8.32 -3.28
N LEU A 294 -13.14 9.24 -2.60
CA LEU A 294 -12.47 9.00 -1.32
C LEU A 294 -13.46 8.61 -0.22
N ARG A 295 -14.68 9.16 -0.23
CA ARG A 295 -15.74 8.74 0.69
C ARG A 295 -16.08 7.26 0.53
N LYS A 296 -16.09 6.74 -0.71
CA LYS A 296 -16.33 5.32 -0.98
C LYS A 296 -15.09 4.47 -0.72
N MET A 297 -13.89 4.89 -1.13
CA MET A 297 -12.65 4.15 -0.85
C MET A 297 -12.36 4.02 0.65
N CYS A 298 -12.75 5.02 1.44
CA CYS A 298 -12.59 5.05 2.90
C CYS A 298 -13.91 4.75 3.63
N ALA A 299 -14.84 4.03 3.01
CA ALA A 299 -16.02 3.56 3.72
C ALA A 299 -15.61 2.58 4.85
N ILE A 300 -16.22 2.76 6.02
CA ILE A 300 -15.90 1.96 7.21
C ILE A 300 -16.38 0.52 7.05
N HIS A 301 -17.61 0.35 6.54
CA HIS A 301 -18.12 -0.98 6.21
C HIS A 301 -17.49 -1.44 4.88
N PRO A 302 -16.82 -2.61 4.83
CA PRO A 302 -16.11 -3.06 3.63
C PRO A 302 -17.03 -3.49 2.47
N VAL A 303 -18.35 -3.51 2.69
CA VAL A 303 -19.33 -3.78 1.62
C VAL A 303 -19.53 -2.51 0.81
N ASP A 304 -19.72 -1.38 1.50
CA ASP A 304 -19.85 -0.03 0.91
C ASP A 304 -18.54 0.51 0.32
N ARG A 305 -17.41 -0.14 0.63
CA ARG A 305 -16.08 0.27 0.17
C ARG A 305 -15.86 -0.14 -1.28
N ILE A 306 -15.39 0.77 -2.13
CA ILE A 306 -14.98 0.44 -3.50
C ILE A 306 -13.49 0.09 -3.58
N ASP A 307 -13.11 -0.75 -4.53
CA ASP A 307 -11.69 -1.00 -4.83
C ASP A 307 -11.07 0.09 -5.74
N CYS A 308 -9.77 -0.07 -6.07
CA CYS A 308 -9.06 0.90 -6.90
C CYS A 308 -9.55 0.95 -8.34
N VAL A 309 -10.09 -0.16 -8.88
CA VAL A 309 -10.59 -0.25 -10.26
C VAL A 309 -11.88 0.54 -10.39
N GLU A 310 -12.80 0.35 -9.44
CA GLU A 310 -14.04 1.14 -9.34
C GLU A 310 -13.74 2.63 -9.09
N ALA A 311 -12.77 2.93 -8.21
CA ALA A 311 -12.34 4.31 -7.96
C ALA A 311 -11.74 4.98 -9.20
N LEU A 312 -10.97 4.24 -9.99
CA LEU A 312 -10.43 4.72 -11.26
C LEU A 312 -11.53 4.92 -12.31
N GLU A 313 -12.53 4.03 -12.39
CA GLU A 313 -13.71 4.19 -13.27
C GLU A 313 -14.47 5.48 -12.94
N MET A 314 -14.61 5.80 -11.65
CA MET A 314 -15.23 7.05 -11.20
C MET A 314 -14.40 8.30 -11.54
N LEU A 315 -13.07 8.22 -11.53
CA LEU A 315 -12.18 9.37 -11.79
C LEU A 315 -11.95 9.63 -13.28
N ASP A 316 -11.68 8.57 -14.03
CA ASP A 316 -11.26 8.58 -15.43
C ASP A 316 -11.76 7.31 -16.14
N PRO A 317 -13.04 7.23 -16.54
CA PRO A 317 -13.63 6.02 -17.12
C PRO A 317 -13.00 5.59 -18.44
N ASN A 318 -12.29 6.50 -19.12
CA ASN A 318 -11.58 6.24 -20.36
C ASN A 318 -10.10 5.87 -20.15
N ASN A 319 -9.69 5.66 -18.89
CA ASN A 319 -8.31 5.38 -18.55
C ASN A 319 -7.78 4.13 -19.27
N PHE A 320 -6.49 4.19 -19.65
CA PHE A 320 -5.84 3.09 -20.35
C PHE A 320 -5.88 1.76 -19.58
N VAL A 321 -5.70 1.77 -18.25
CA VAL A 321 -5.75 0.55 -17.44
C VAL A 321 -7.13 -0.11 -17.52
N LEU A 322 -8.20 0.69 -17.43
CA LEU A 322 -9.57 0.18 -17.51
C LEU A 322 -9.88 -0.44 -18.87
N ARG A 323 -9.53 0.27 -19.95
CA ARG A 323 -9.82 -0.18 -21.32
C ARG A 323 -9.12 -1.49 -21.67
N ASN A 324 -7.90 -1.70 -21.17
CA ASN A 324 -7.10 -2.87 -21.54
C ASN A 324 -7.21 -4.02 -20.54
N TYR A 325 -7.44 -3.72 -19.25
CA TYR A 325 -7.33 -4.72 -18.18
C TYR A 325 -8.52 -4.72 -17.22
N GLY A 326 -9.23 -3.60 -17.04
CA GLY A 326 -10.25 -3.44 -16.02
C GLY A 326 -11.66 -3.91 -16.39
N LYS A 327 -11.98 -4.10 -17.68
CA LYS A 327 -13.36 -4.39 -18.12
C LYS A 327 -13.95 -5.65 -17.46
N ALA A 328 -13.26 -6.79 -17.56
CA ALA A 328 -13.73 -8.05 -16.98
C ALA A 328 -13.86 -7.99 -15.45
N TRP A 329 -13.00 -7.21 -14.79
CA TRP A 329 -13.06 -6.99 -13.35
C TRP A 329 -14.34 -6.23 -12.96
N LEU A 330 -14.64 -5.13 -13.65
CA LEU A 330 -15.83 -4.32 -13.40
C LEU A 330 -17.13 -5.08 -13.68
N GLU A 331 -17.16 -5.90 -14.74
CA GLU A 331 -18.30 -6.77 -15.05
C GLU A 331 -18.57 -7.76 -13.90
N LYS A 332 -17.51 -8.43 -13.40
CA LYS A 332 -17.61 -9.35 -12.26
C LYS A 332 -18.12 -8.69 -10.98
N ILE A 333 -17.73 -7.44 -10.71
CA ILE A 333 -18.24 -6.69 -9.55
C ILE A 333 -19.73 -6.37 -9.72
N LYS A 334 -20.13 -5.87 -10.90
CA LYS A 334 -21.52 -5.53 -11.19
C LYS A 334 -22.46 -6.73 -11.07
N GLU A 335 -22.01 -7.92 -11.49
CA GLU A 335 -22.74 -9.17 -11.28
C GLU A 335 -22.91 -9.50 -9.80
N LYS A 336 -21.86 -9.34 -9.00
CA LYS A 336 -21.89 -9.60 -7.55
C LYS A 336 -22.82 -8.66 -6.80
N ASP A 337 -22.91 -7.40 -7.20
CA ASP A 337 -23.78 -6.40 -6.56
C ASP A 337 -25.27 -6.54 -6.99
N SER A 338 -25.53 -7.28 -8.07
CA SER A 338 -26.89 -7.57 -8.54
C SER A 338 -27.55 -8.78 -7.86
N LEU A 339 -26.80 -9.51 -7.04
CA LEU A 339 -27.20 -10.69 -6.25
C LEU A 339 -27.34 -10.32 -4.77
#